data_AF-A0A7S2GYW8-F1
#
_entry.id   AF-A0A7S2GYW8-F1
#
_cell.length_a   1.000
_cell.length_b   1.000
_cell.length_c   1.000
_cell.angle_alpha   90.00
_cell.angle_beta   90.00
_cell.angle_gamma   90.00
#
_symmetry.space_group_name_H-M   'P 1'
#
loop_
_entity.id
_entity.type
_entity.pdbx_description
1 polymer ?
#
loop_
_entity_poly.entity_id
_entity_poly.type
_entity_poly.pdbx_seq_one_letter_code
_entity_poly.pdbx_strand_id
1 'polypeptide(L)'
;MHSKLSAILKSLKRSPKAQAFNQPVEGVPGYEFVVLDPMDLGTVEKWFDQDRRLPWAEKKYLMAEDFAHDVRLVFKNCFICNAAPTHYLFKNAKDLLTRFEELYAEELQQAEKRGPRCPLDVRCQMLLTDLRRNPLTEWFRRSQDWQAFGEQYTENIKSGEPMDLDEVQKKLDRGSYLTDGNFDDEAAVAFGSDVGLVWRNAMDFNKDNRGELTNFGVIAKLLQQSFERRLRHVRNAPRPASSAKLPKAASKRLRELRDTCSALPLTDAAVMVDIIQEACPGPPPAVERKAGTGGQMMVRVDLDRIDEKLWDALADRATKMRT
;
A
#
# COMPACT_ATOMS: atom_id res chain seq x y z
N MET A 1 20.99 0.61 -9.39
CA MET A 1 20.16 1.15 -8.29
C MET A 1 21.00 1.45 -7.05
N HIS A 2 21.76 0.50 -6.48
CA HIS A 2 22.59 0.72 -5.28
C HIS A 2 23.46 1.99 -5.32
N SER A 3 24.24 2.23 -6.39
CA SER A 3 25.10 3.43 -6.50
C SER A 3 24.33 4.74 -6.43
N LYS A 4 23.10 4.74 -6.93
CA LYS A 4 22.20 5.90 -6.90
C LYS A 4 21.63 6.14 -5.50
N LEU A 5 21.17 5.09 -4.82
CA LEU A 5 20.72 5.17 -3.44
C LEU A 5 21.84 5.64 -2.49
N SER A 6 23.06 5.13 -2.67
CA SER A 6 24.25 5.62 -1.93
C SER A 6 24.52 7.10 -2.19
N ALA A 7 24.35 7.57 -3.44
CA ALA A 7 24.53 8.98 -3.77
C ALA A 7 23.46 9.87 -3.12
N ILE A 8 22.19 9.41 -3.06
CA ILE A 8 21.11 10.10 -2.33
C ILE A 8 21.49 10.24 -0.86
N LEU A 9 21.88 9.14 -0.20
CA LEU A 9 22.25 9.16 1.22
C LEU A 9 23.39 10.14 1.49
N LYS A 10 24.47 10.07 0.70
CA LYS A 10 25.62 10.98 0.82
C LYS A 10 25.21 12.44 0.61
N SER A 11 24.29 12.71 -0.30
CA SER A 11 23.73 14.06 -0.49
C SER A 11 22.97 14.54 0.74
N LEU A 12 22.18 13.68 1.39
CA LEU A 12 21.48 14.03 2.63
C LEU A 12 22.48 14.35 3.74
N LYS A 13 23.44 13.47 3.99
CA LYS A 13 24.44 13.60 5.06
C LYS A 13 25.27 14.88 4.98
N ARG A 14 25.57 15.34 3.76
CA ARG A 14 26.35 16.57 3.51
C ARG A 14 25.55 17.86 3.74
N SER A 15 24.22 17.78 3.81
CA SER A 15 23.39 18.94 4.09
C SER A 15 23.73 19.50 5.47
N PRO A 16 23.87 20.83 5.65
CA PRO A 16 24.03 21.44 6.97
C PRO A 16 22.89 21.07 7.93
N LYS A 17 21.69 20.79 7.41
CA LYS A 17 20.52 20.36 8.18
C LYS A 17 20.67 18.95 8.76
N ALA A 18 21.63 18.15 8.27
CA ALA A 18 21.79 16.74 8.62
C ALA A 18 22.72 16.47 9.81
N GLN A 19 23.37 17.50 10.37
CA GLN A 19 24.36 17.33 11.43
C GLN A 19 23.88 16.45 12.59
N ALA A 20 22.66 16.70 13.09
CA ALA A 20 22.06 15.96 14.20
C ALA A 20 21.57 14.54 13.83
N PHE A 21 21.57 14.18 12.54
CA PHE A 21 21.06 12.90 12.03
C PHE A 21 22.19 12.01 11.50
N ASN A 22 23.44 12.45 11.57
CA ASN A 22 24.59 11.74 10.99
C ASN A 22 25.25 10.74 11.95
N GLN A 23 24.84 10.75 13.23
CA GLN A 23 25.36 9.88 14.29
C GLN A 23 24.21 9.44 15.20
N PRO A 24 24.37 8.30 15.92
CA PRO A 24 23.42 7.88 16.93
C PRO A 24 23.15 8.97 17.97
N VAL A 25 21.92 9.01 18.49
CA VAL A 25 21.57 9.88 19.61
C VAL A 25 22.14 9.29 20.90
N GLU A 26 22.98 10.04 21.60
CA GLU A 26 23.62 9.62 22.85
C GLU A 26 23.30 10.63 23.97
N GLY A 27 23.19 10.14 25.21
CA GLY A 27 23.11 10.99 26.40
C GLY A 27 21.84 11.84 26.53
N VAL A 28 20.75 11.49 25.83
CA VAL A 28 19.44 12.14 25.96
C VAL A 28 18.54 11.30 26.87
N PRO A 29 18.27 11.74 28.11
CA PRO A 29 17.45 10.97 29.05
C PRO A 29 16.07 10.66 28.50
N GLY A 30 15.70 9.37 28.53
CA GLY A 30 14.39 8.89 28.13
C GLY A 30 14.16 8.76 26.63
N TYR A 31 15.18 8.98 25.80
CA TYR A 31 15.12 8.72 24.36
C TYR A 31 14.80 7.24 24.09
N GLU A 32 15.43 6.33 24.84
CA GLU A 32 15.24 4.88 24.75
C GLU A 32 13.83 4.39 25.12
N PHE A 33 13.05 5.19 25.86
CA PHE A 33 11.66 4.85 26.18
C PHE A 33 10.67 5.32 25.10
N VAL A 34 11.09 6.26 24.24
CA VAL A 34 10.24 6.87 23.20
C VAL A 34 10.57 6.29 21.82
N VAL A 35 11.85 6.04 21.53
CA VAL A 35 12.32 5.52 20.25
C VAL A 35 12.72 4.06 20.40
N LEU A 36 11.88 3.18 19.86
CA LEU A 36 12.06 1.73 19.94
C LEU A 36 13.15 1.22 18.99
N ASP A 37 13.26 1.82 17.81
CA ASP A 37 14.24 1.46 16.79
C ASP A 37 15.14 2.68 16.46
N PRO A 38 16.18 2.96 17.27
CA PRO A 38 17.10 4.06 17.01
C PRO A 38 17.73 3.96 15.61
N MET A 39 17.83 5.08 14.90
CA MET A 39 18.40 5.12 13.56
C MET A 39 19.04 6.48 13.26
N ASP A 40 20.16 6.45 12.53
CA ASP A 40 20.86 7.62 12.03
C ASP A 40 21.46 7.35 10.64
N LEU A 41 21.73 8.40 9.87
CA LEU A 41 22.24 8.30 8.50
C LEU A 41 23.67 7.70 8.44
N GLY A 42 24.44 7.81 9.50
CA GLY A 42 25.75 7.15 9.64
C GLY A 42 25.61 5.63 9.71
N THR A 43 24.71 5.15 10.56
CA THR A 43 24.38 3.72 10.67
C THR A 43 23.80 3.17 9.36
N VAL A 44 22.87 3.89 8.73
CA VAL A 44 22.34 3.49 7.41
C VAL A 44 23.45 3.38 6.36
N GLU A 45 24.37 4.36 6.30
CA GLU A 45 25.48 4.31 5.34
C GLU A 45 26.40 3.12 5.61
N LYS A 46 26.77 2.91 6.88
CA LYS A 46 27.62 1.80 7.31
C LYS A 46 27.01 0.46 6.92
N TRP A 47 25.74 0.24 7.25
CA TRP A 47 25.06 -1.01 6.92
C TRP A 47 24.90 -1.18 5.42
N PHE A 48 24.51 -0.13 4.69
CA PHE A 48 24.32 -0.23 3.24
C PHE A 48 25.62 -0.55 2.51
N ASP A 49 26.75 0.05 2.92
CA ASP A 49 28.06 -0.24 2.35
C ASP A 49 28.59 -1.64 2.71
N GLN A 50 28.28 -2.14 3.92
CA GLN A 50 28.59 -3.50 4.35
C GLN A 50 27.76 -4.53 3.57
N ASP A 51 26.47 -4.26 3.40
CA ASP A 51 25.49 -5.16 2.78
C ASP A 51 25.91 -5.58 1.37
N ARG A 52 26.62 -4.71 0.64
CA ARG A 52 27.16 -5.00 -0.69
C ARG A 52 28.07 -6.23 -0.72
N ARG A 53 28.78 -6.52 0.38
CA ARG A 53 29.75 -7.63 0.48
C ARG A 53 29.16 -8.89 1.12
N LEU A 54 27.96 -8.81 1.69
CA LEU A 54 27.32 -9.94 2.36
C LEU A 54 26.67 -10.92 1.36
N PRO A 55 26.66 -12.23 1.67
CA PRO A 55 25.85 -13.22 0.96
C PRO A 55 24.37 -12.83 0.94
N TRP A 56 23.63 -13.25 -0.08
CA TRP A 56 22.19 -12.91 -0.23
C TRP A 56 21.36 -13.22 1.03
N ALA A 57 21.60 -14.36 1.67
CA ALA A 57 20.87 -14.79 2.87
C ALA A 57 21.12 -13.92 4.11
N GLU A 58 22.19 -13.12 4.10
CA GLU A 58 22.60 -12.25 5.20
C GLU A 58 22.37 -10.76 4.89
N LYS A 59 21.82 -10.45 3.71
CA LYS A 59 21.56 -9.06 3.33
C LYS A 59 20.41 -8.47 4.14
N LYS A 60 20.64 -7.29 4.70
CA LYS A 60 19.62 -6.45 5.32
C LYS A 60 18.80 -5.68 4.29
N TYR A 61 19.41 -5.24 3.19
CA TYR A 61 18.75 -4.42 2.17
C TYR A 61 18.55 -5.22 0.89
N LEU A 62 17.54 -6.09 0.91
CA LEU A 62 17.19 -6.91 -0.25
C LEU A 62 16.52 -6.08 -1.34
N MET A 63 15.70 -5.11 -0.93
CA MET A 63 14.93 -4.23 -1.81
C MET A 63 15.23 -2.76 -1.51
N ALA A 64 14.97 -1.87 -2.47
CA ALA A 64 15.18 -0.44 -2.30
C ALA A 64 14.32 0.14 -1.15
N GLU A 65 13.16 -0.46 -0.93
CA GLU A 65 12.21 -0.15 0.12
C GLU A 65 12.78 -0.44 1.52
N ASP A 66 13.65 -1.44 1.68
CA ASP A 66 14.30 -1.74 2.96
C ASP A 66 15.28 -0.63 3.35
N PHE A 67 16.04 -0.14 2.37
CA PHE A 67 16.91 1.01 2.54
C PHE A 67 16.10 2.28 2.83
N ALA A 68 15.03 2.52 2.06
CA ALA A 68 14.18 3.68 2.25
C ALA A 68 13.48 3.66 3.63
N HIS A 69 13.11 2.48 4.13
CA HIS A 69 12.54 2.31 5.45
C HIS A 69 13.47 2.86 6.53
N ASP A 70 14.74 2.44 6.56
CA ASP A 70 15.68 2.91 7.58
C ASP A 70 15.98 4.42 7.45
N VAL A 71 16.08 4.96 6.22
CA VAL A 71 16.23 6.42 6.03
C VAL A 71 15.01 7.17 6.56
N ARG A 72 13.79 6.69 6.31
CA ARG A 72 12.54 7.28 6.82
C ARG A 72 12.46 7.16 8.35
N LEU A 73 12.99 6.08 8.93
CA LEU A 73 13.00 5.83 10.37
C LEU A 73 13.81 6.90 11.13
N VAL A 74 14.95 7.37 10.57
CA VAL A 74 15.72 8.50 11.12
C VAL A 74 14.82 9.71 11.37
N PHE A 75 14.00 10.07 10.39
CA PHE A 75 13.15 11.25 10.45
C PHE A 75 11.87 11.01 11.26
N LYS A 76 11.31 9.79 11.21
CA LYS A 76 10.20 9.39 12.09
C LYS A 76 10.57 9.55 13.55
N ASN A 77 11.72 9.02 13.96
CA ASN A 77 12.20 9.11 15.34
C ASN A 77 12.37 10.57 15.77
N CYS A 78 12.90 11.41 14.88
CA CYS A 78 12.97 12.86 15.12
C CYS A 78 11.57 13.48 15.36
N PHE A 79 10.56 13.15 14.54
CA PHE A 79 9.22 13.70 14.68
C PHE A 79 8.50 13.26 15.96
N ILE A 80 8.79 12.06 16.46
CA ILE A 80 8.23 11.57 17.73
C ILE A 80 8.86 12.31 18.91
N CYS A 81 10.19 12.40 18.96
CA CYS A 81 10.88 13.09 20.06
C CYS A 81 10.70 14.61 20.05
N ASN A 82 10.56 15.21 18.86
CA ASN A 82 10.52 16.65 18.67
C ASN A 82 9.16 17.08 18.10
N ALA A 83 8.07 16.71 18.77
CA ALA A 83 6.70 16.80 18.23
C ALA A 83 6.22 18.21 17.83
N ALA A 84 6.84 19.29 18.30
CA ALA A 84 6.47 20.64 17.89
C ALA A 84 6.98 20.94 16.46
N PRO A 85 6.12 21.20 15.47
CA PRO A 85 6.55 21.51 14.10
C PRO A 85 7.43 22.77 13.98
N THR A 86 7.40 23.62 15.01
CA THR A 86 8.25 24.81 15.12
C THR A 86 9.69 24.50 15.51
N HIS A 87 9.95 23.33 16.12
CA HIS A 87 11.27 22.89 16.58
C HIS A 87 12.23 22.74 15.40
N TYR A 88 13.48 23.20 15.56
CA TYR A 88 14.43 23.27 14.44
C TYR A 88 14.81 21.87 13.92
N LEU A 89 14.94 20.86 14.79
CA LEU A 89 15.19 19.48 14.36
C LEU A 89 14.01 18.92 13.56
N PHE A 90 12.78 19.25 13.94
CA PHE A 90 11.60 18.84 13.19
C PHE A 90 11.61 19.44 11.79
N LYS A 91 11.89 20.76 11.68
CA LYS A 91 12.00 21.46 10.38
C LYS A 91 13.12 20.86 9.51
N ASN A 92 14.28 20.62 10.08
CA ASN A 92 15.41 20.01 9.37
C ASN A 92 15.08 18.59 8.89
N ALA A 93 14.48 17.76 9.74
CA ALA A 93 14.05 16.41 9.38
C ALA A 93 13.00 16.43 8.26
N LYS A 94 12.01 17.33 8.34
CA LYS A 94 11.00 17.55 7.30
C LYS A 94 11.65 17.90 5.96
N ASP A 95 12.58 18.83 5.93
CA ASP A 95 13.23 19.27 4.70
C ASP A 95 14.09 18.17 4.08
N LEU A 96 14.84 17.43 4.91
CA LEU A 96 15.66 16.30 4.46
C LEU A 96 14.81 15.13 3.97
N LEU A 97 13.72 14.80 4.66
CA LEU A 97 12.78 13.77 4.23
C LEU A 97 12.11 14.15 2.91
N THR A 98 11.68 15.41 2.76
CA THR A 98 11.11 15.90 1.49
C THR A 98 12.10 15.73 0.34
N ARG A 99 13.35 16.11 0.57
CA ARG A 99 14.43 15.96 -0.42
C ARG A 99 14.72 14.49 -0.73
N PHE A 100 14.69 13.63 0.28
CA PHE A 100 14.85 12.19 0.11
C PHE A 100 13.74 11.61 -0.78
N GLU A 101 12.47 11.89 -0.47
CA GLU A 101 11.32 11.39 -1.23
C GLU A 101 11.30 11.91 -2.68
N GLU A 102 11.83 13.11 -2.94
CA GLU A 102 12.04 13.63 -4.31
C GLU A 102 13.03 12.79 -5.09
N LEU A 103 14.24 12.67 -4.56
CA LEU A 103 15.32 11.94 -5.22
C LEU A 103 15.00 10.44 -5.37
N TYR A 104 14.37 9.86 -4.34
CA TYR A 104 13.99 8.45 -4.34
C TYR A 104 12.88 8.19 -5.37
N ALA A 105 11.87 9.04 -5.47
CA ALA A 105 10.81 8.92 -6.48
C ALA A 105 11.37 9.01 -7.91
N GLU A 106 12.36 9.87 -8.15
CA GLU A 106 13.04 9.97 -9.45
C GLU A 106 13.77 8.66 -9.79
N GLU A 107 14.53 8.09 -8.85
CA GLU A 107 15.24 6.82 -9.08
C GLU A 107 14.27 5.65 -9.33
N LEU A 108 13.15 5.60 -8.60
CA LEU A 108 12.11 4.59 -8.83
C LEU A 108 11.43 4.78 -10.19
N GLN A 109 11.12 6.02 -10.59
CA GLN A 109 10.57 6.29 -11.92
C GLN A 109 11.52 5.82 -13.03
N GLN A 110 12.84 6.05 -12.87
CA GLN A 110 13.83 5.60 -13.85
C GLN A 110 13.96 4.07 -13.87
N ALA A 111 13.85 3.40 -12.72
CA ALA A 111 13.84 1.96 -12.64
C ALA A 111 12.58 1.36 -13.31
N GLU A 112 11.40 1.92 -13.04
CA GLU A 112 10.12 1.53 -13.65
C GLU A 112 10.16 1.67 -15.19
N LYS A 113 10.75 2.75 -15.72
CA LYS A 113 10.93 2.95 -17.17
C LYS A 113 11.81 1.89 -17.83
N ARG A 114 12.79 1.36 -17.09
CA ARG A 114 13.73 0.34 -17.58
C ARG A 114 13.24 -1.08 -17.31
N GLY A 115 12.30 -1.23 -16.39
CA GLY A 115 11.73 -2.50 -15.98
C GLY A 115 10.72 -3.06 -16.99
N PRO A 116 10.21 -4.28 -16.74
CA PRO A 116 9.16 -4.85 -17.55
C PRO A 116 7.89 -3.99 -17.49
N ARG A 117 7.14 -3.99 -18.58
CA ARG A 117 5.82 -3.36 -18.62
C ARG A 117 4.90 -4.07 -17.62
N CYS A 118 4.32 -3.29 -16.73
CA CYS A 118 3.50 -3.81 -15.64
C CYS A 118 2.04 -3.30 -15.79
N PRO A 119 1.01 -4.14 -15.61
CA PRO A 119 -0.38 -3.69 -15.52
C PRO A 119 -0.60 -2.59 -14.46
N LEU A 120 -1.66 -1.80 -14.60
CA LEU A 120 -1.88 -0.61 -13.76
C LEU A 120 -2.30 -0.97 -12.34
N ASP A 121 -3.16 -1.98 -12.19
CA ASP A 121 -3.54 -2.61 -10.92
C ASP A 121 -2.31 -3.06 -10.14
N VAL A 122 -1.39 -3.79 -10.78
CA VAL A 122 -0.17 -4.28 -10.13
C VAL A 122 0.70 -3.11 -9.66
N ARG A 123 0.81 -2.03 -10.44
CA ARG A 123 1.55 -0.84 -10.00
C ARG A 123 0.88 -0.10 -8.85
N CYS A 124 -0.46 0.01 -8.85
CA CYS A 124 -1.20 0.55 -7.72
C CYS A 124 -1.00 -0.31 -6.46
N GLN A 125 -1.00 -1.64 -6.60
CA GLN A 125 -0.67 -2.56 -5.50
C GLN A 125 0.76 -2.38 -4.99
N MET A 126 1.75 -2.26 -5.88
CA MET A 126 3.15 -2.00 -5.50
C MET A 126 3.27 -0.66 -4.76
N LEU A 127 2.59 0.38 -5.25
CA LEU A 127 2.59 1.70 -4.60
C LEU A 127 1.94 1.64 -3.20
N LEU A 128 0.79 0.98 -3.06
CA LEU A 128 0.15 0.79 -1.76
C LEU A 128 1.04 -0.02 -0.81
N THR A 129 1.75 -1.03 -1.33
CA THR A 129 2.70 -1.84 -0.56
C THR A 129 3.87 -1.01 -0.04
N ASP A 130 4.49 -0.16 -0.86
CA ASP A 130 5.54 0.79 -0.43
C ASP A 130 5.00 1.74 0.64
N LEU A 131 3.80 2.29 0.44
CA LEU A 131 3.11 3.12 1.45
C LEU A 131 2.94 2.39 2.78
N ARG A 132 2.48 1.13 2.77
CA ARG A 132 2.27 0.34 3.99
C ARG A 132 3.59 -0.14 4.63
N ARG A 133 4.71 -0.15 3.90
CA ARG A 133 6.06 -0.42 4.45
C ARG A 133 6.73 0.85 5.00
N ASN A 134 6.31 2.04 4.58
CA ASN A 134 6.85 3.30 5.06
C ASN A 134 6.55 3.47 6.57
N PRO A 135 7.56 3.60 7.44
CA PRO A 135 7.34 3.63 8.89
C PRO A 135 6.52 4.85 9.35
N LEU A 136 6.46 5.93 8.57
CA LEU A 136 5.66 7.13 8.86
C LEU A 136 4.15 6.91 8.65
N THR A 137 3.74 5.86 7.94
CA THR A 137 2.33 5.60 7.69
C THR A 137 1.64 4.82 8.81
N GLU A 138 2.39 4.33 9.79
CA GLU A 138 1.90 3.40 10.83
C GLU A 138 0.57 3.85 11.45
N TRP A 139 0.46 5.12 11.85
CA TRP A 139 -0.72 5.71 12.50
C TRP A 139 -1.96 5.87 11.59
N PHE A 140 -1.84 5.53 10.31
CA PHE A 140 -2.87 5.74 9.29
C PHE A 140 -3.26 4.44 8.58
N ARG A 141 -2.85 3.29 9.11
CA ARG A 141 -3.06 1.99 8.45
C ARG A 141 -4.33 1.29 8.90
N ARG A 142 -4.70 1.36 10.18
CA ARG A 142 -5.70 0.46 10.75
C ARG A 142 -6.91 1.22 11.27
N SER A 143 -8.07 0.58 11.15
CA SER A 143 -9.31 1.17 11.63
C SER A 143 -9.33 1.35 13.15
N GLN A 144 -8.70 0.45 13.90
CA GLN A 144 -8.66 0.50 15.36
C GLN A 144 -8.03 1.80 15.89
N ASP A 145 -7.07 2.38 15.16
CA ASP A 145 -6.33 3.55 15.61
C ASP A 145 -7.23 4.79 15.68
N TRP A 146 -7.99 5.06 14.61
CA TRP A 146 -8.91 6.20 14.60
C TRP A 146 -10.26 5.88 15.26
N GLN A 147 -10.69 4.61 15.27
CA GLN A 147 -11.91 4.19 15.97
C GLN A 147 -11.81 4.36 17.50
N ALA A 148 -10.59 4.33 18.06
CA ALA A 148 -10.36 4.60 19.48
C ALA A 148 -10.83 6.01 19.91
N PHE A 149 -10.94 6.96 18.98
CA PHE A 149 -11.46 8.30 19.23
C PHE A 149 -12.99 8.40 19.10
N GLY A 150 -13.67 7.37 18.59
CA GLY A 150 -15.13 7.33 18.46
C GLY A 150 -15.70 8.46 17.60
N GLU A 151 -16.87 8.98 18.01
CA GLU A 151 -17.60 10.05 17.30
C GLU A 151 -16.76 11.31 17.10
N GLN A 152 -15.85 11.60 18.04
CA GLN A 152 -14.95 12.74 17.96
C GLN A 152 -14.10 12.73 16.69
N TYR A 153 -13.70 11.55 16.19
CA TYR A 153 -12.96 11.48 14.93
C TYR A 153 -13.83 11.92 13.76
N THR A 154 -15.02 11.34 13.63
CA THR A 154 -15.93 11.60 12.51
C THR A 154 -16.45 13.04 12.49
N GLU A 155 -16.63 13.67 13.66
CA GLU A 155 -17.04 15.08 13.77
C GLU A 155 -15.94 16.06 13.35
N ASN A 156 -14.67 15.67 13.48
CA ASN A 156 -13.52 16.55 13.20
C ASN A 156 -12.88 16.32 11.82
N ILE A 157 -13.42 15.40 11.01
CA ILE A 157 -13.04 15.24 9.60
C ILE A 157 -14.10 15.88 8.70
N LYS A 158 -13.67 16.68 7.70
CA LYS A 158 -14.62 17.40 6.85
C LYS A 158 -15.40 16.50 5.89
N SER A 159 -14.85 15.33 5.59
CA SER A 159 -15.48 14.35 4.69
C SER A 159 -16.67 13.65 5.35
N GLY A 160 -16.69 13.53 6.68
CA GLY A 160 -17.58 12.61 7.41
C GLY A 160 -17.32 11.12 7.13
N GLU A 161 -16.35 10.79 6.28
CA GLU A 161 -16.10 9.45 5.79
C GLU A 161 -14.70 8.98 6.24
N PRO A 162 -14.61 8.11 7.26
CA PRO A 162 -13.31 7.60 7.70
C PRO A 162 -12.67 6.68 6.65
N MET A 163 -11.34 6.66 6.58
CA MET A 163 -10.57 5.84 5.66
C MET A 163 -9.17 5.59 6.21
N ASP A 164 -8.64 4.39 6.01
CA ASP A 164 -7.28 3.99 6.39
C ASP A 164 -6.65 3.11 5.30
N LEU A 165 -5.32 2.94 5.33
CA LEU A 165 -4.61 2.22 4.26
C LEU A 165 -4.95 0.72 4.20
N ASP A 166 -5.36 0.09 5.30
CA ASP A 166 -5.78 -1.31 5.29
C ASP A 166 -7.17 -1.46 4.67
N GLU A 167 -8.07 -0.49 4.85
CA GLU A 167 -9.34 -0.46 4.12
C GLU A 167 -9.13 -0.22 2.61
N VAL A 168 -8.22 0.68 2.23
CA VAL A 168 -7.81 0.83 0.82
C VAL A 168 -7.28 -0.50 0.24
N GLN A 169 -6.47 -1.23 1.02
CA GLN A 169 -6.00 -2.56 0.60
C GLN A 169 -7.17 -3.52 0.39
N LYS A 170 -8.11 -3.61 1.33
CA LYS A 170 -9.28 -4.48 1.20
C LYS A 170 -10.13 -4.12 -0.02
N LYS A 171 -10.32 -2.83 -0.31
CA LYS A 171 -11.03 -2.36 -1.51
C LYS A 171 -10.29 -2.76 -2.79
N LEU A 172 -8.96 -2.67 -2.80
CA LEU A 172 -8.14 -3.11 -3.93
C LEU A 172 -8.25 -4.63 -4.15
N ASP A 173 -8.11 -5.43 -3.09
CA ASP A 173 -8.18 -6.90 -3.14
C ASP A 173 -9.55 -7.43 -3.60
N ARG A 174 -10.63 -6.73 -3.21
CA ARG A 174 -12.01 -7.07 -3.63
C ARG A 174 -12.35 -6.58 -5.04
N GLY A 175 -11.45 -5.85 -5.68
CA GLY A 175 -11.71 -5.22 -6.97
C GLY A 175 -12.80 -4.15 -6.91
N SER A 176 -12.92 -3.43 -5.78
CA SER A 176 -13.89 -2.35 -5.59
C SER A 176 -13.61 -1.13 -6.49
N TYR A 177 -12.40 -1.03 -7.02
CA TYR A 177 -12.01 0.02 -7.97
C TYR A 177 -12.23 -0.37 -9.43
N LEU A 178 -12.60 -1.62 -9.74
CA LEU A 178 -12.74 -2.06 -11.12
C LEU A 178 -13.87 -1.30 -11.84
N THR A 179 -13.53 -0.64 -12.94
CA THR A 179 -14.49 -0.07 -13.88
C THR A 179 -14.74 -1.07 -14.99
N ASP A 180 -16.00 -1.48 -15.14
CA ASP A 180 -16.36 -2.51 -16.12
C ASP A 180 -15.60 -3.84 -16.02
N GLY A 181 -15.21 -4.22 -14.80
CA GLY A 181 -14.42 -5.42 -14.54
C GLY A 181 -12.93 -5.26 -14.89
N ASN A 182 -12.48 -4.06 -15.24
CA ASN A 182 -11.10 -3.75 -15.60
C ASN A 182 -10.52 -2.71 -14.63
N PHE A 183 -9.20 -2.75 -14.43
CA PHE A 183 -8.48 -1.71 -13.70
C PHE A 183 -7.87 -0.71 -14.70
N ASP A 184 -8.65 0.30 -15.06
CA ASP A 184 -8.26 1.34 -16.00
C ASP A 184 -7.85 2.65 -15.31
N ASP A 185 -7.75 3.74 -16.06
CA ASP A 185 -7.36 5.04 -15.52
C ASP A 185 -8.38 5.61 -14.53
N GLU A 186 -9.67 5.29 -14.69
CA GLU A 186 -10.71 5.70 -13.73
C GLU A 186 -10.58 4.93 -12.43
N ALA A 187 -10.32 3.61 -12.52
CA ALA A 187 -10.00 2.78 -11.36
C ALA A 187 -8.80 3.32 -10.57
N ALA A 188 -7.73 3.72 -11.27
CA ALA A 188 -6.55 4.31 -10.64
C ALA A 188 -6.83 5.68 -10.00
N VAL A 189 -7.75 6.47 -10.56
CA VAL A 189 -8.22 7.73 -9.96
C VAL A 189 -9.03 7.45 -8.70
N ALA A 190 -9.94 6.48 -8.72
CA ALA A 190 -10.72 6.09 -7.54
C ALA A 190 -9.82 5.57 -6.40
N PHE A 191 -8.86 4.69 -6.72
CA PHE A 191 -7.81 4.26 -5.79
C PHE A 191 -7.04 5.45 -5.20
N GLY A 192 -6.60 6.37 -6.06
CA GLY A 192 -5.88 7.57 -5.63
C GLY A 192 -6.72 8.49 -4.75
N SER A 193 -8.03 8.57 -5.00
CA SER A 193 -8.98 9.38 -4.24
C SER A 193 -9.11 8.87 -2.80
N ASP A 194 -9.23 7.56 -2.61
CA ASP A 194 -9.33 6.92 -1.29
C ASP A 194 -8.03 7.06 -0.50
N VAL A 195 -6.87 6.82 -1.12
CA VAL A 195 -5.58 7.09 -0.45
C VAL A 195 -5.47 8.56 -0.08
N GLY A 196 -5.93 9.46 -0.96
CA GLY A 196 -6.00 10.89 -0.67
C GLY A 196 -6.96 11.22 0.48
N LEU A 197 -8.04 10.46 0.65
CA LEU A 197 -9.00 10.63 1.75
C LEU A 197 -8.35 10.32 3.10
N VAL A 198 -7.53 9.27 3.19
CA VAL A 198 -6.71 8.97 4.39
C VAL A 198 -5.94 10.21 4.84
N TRP A 199 -5.25 10.86 3.91
CA TRP A 199 -4.42 12.03 4.22
C TRP A 199 -5.22 13.28 4.54
N ARG A 200 -6.31 13.54 3.81
CA ARG A 200 -7.19 14.69 4.08
C ARG A 200 -7.83 14.57 5.46
N ASN A 201 -8.36 13.39 5.79
CA ASN A 201 -8.93 13.12 7.11
C ASN A 201 -7.90 13.30 8.22
N ALA A 202 -6.69 12.73 8.04
CA ALA A 202 -5.60 12.91 8.98
C ALA A 202 -5.24 14.38 9.18
N MET A 203 -5.15 15.18 8.11
CA MET A 203 -4.87 16.62 8.23
C MET A 203 -6.03 17.41 8.83
N ASP A 204 -7.28 17.03 8.61
CA ASP A 204 -8.43 17.70 9.20
C ASP A 204 -8.50 17.46 10.71
N PHE A 205 -8.32 16.22 11.14
CA PHE A 205 -8.34 15.82 12.54
C PHE A 205 -7.13 16.37 13.32
N ASN A 206 -5.94 16.40 12.71
CA ASN A 206 -4.69 16.74 13.39
C ASN A 206 -4.33 18.23 13.29
N LYS A 207 -5.22 19.09 13.79
CA LYS A 207 -4.99 20.54 13.95
C LYS A 207 -5.03 20.95 15.42
N ASP A 208 -4.25 21.96 15.78
CA ASP A 208 -4.31 22.59 17.10
C ASP A 208 -5.49 23.58 17.19
N ASN A 209 -5.69 24.17 18.38
CA ASN A 209 -6.78 25.12 18.63
C ASN A 209 -6.72 26.40 17.78
N ARG A 210 -5.60 26.66 17.08
CA ARG A 210 -5.45 27.78 16.14
C ARG A 210 -5.69 27.36 14.69
N GLY A 211 -5.99 26.08 14.45
CA GLY A 211 -6.15 25.49 13.12
C GLY A 211 -4.84 25.10 12.43
N GLU A 212 -3.71 25.15 13.14
CA GLU A 212 -2.39 24.78 12.59
C GLU A 212 -2.17 23.28 12.69
N LEU A 213 -1.50 22.68 11.70
CA LEU A 213 -1.24 21.24 11.70
C LEU A 213 -0.30 20.86 12.86
N THR A 214 -0.68 19.81 13.61
CA THR A 214 0.23 19.15 14.56
C THR A 214 1.32 18.36 13.81
N ASN A 215 2.25 17.71 14.52
CA ASN A 215 3.22 16.81 13.90
C ASN A 215 2.56 15.77 12.98
N PHE A 216 1.50 15.09 13.44
CA PHE A 216 0.80 14.08 12.65
C PHE A 216 0.15 14.67 11.39
N GLY A 217 -0.44 15.87 11.50
CA GLY A 217 -0.97 16.59 10.35
C GLY A 217 0.12 16.96 9.33
N VAL A 218 1.29 17.40 9.80
CA VAL A 218 2.44 17.68 8.93
C VAL A 218 2.98 16.40 8.27
N ILE A 219 3.05 15.28 9.01
CA ILE A 219 3.45 13.98 8.46
C ILE A 219 2.46 13.53 7.37
N ALA A 220 1.15 13.61 7.61
CA ALA A 220 0.12 13.29 6.62
C ALA A 220 0.27 14.13 5.35
N LYS A 221 0.59 15.42 5.48
CA LYS A 221 0.87 16.31 4.35
C LYS A 221 2.10 15.88 3.54
N LEU A 222 3.19 15.47 4.20
CA LEU A 222 4.39 14.95 3.52
C LEU A 222 4.10 13.65 2.77
N LEU A 223 3.36 12.74 3.41
CA LEU A 223 2.94 11.47 2.81
C LEU A 223 2.04 11.69 1.60
N GLN A 224 1.09 12.62 1.68
CA GLN A 224 0.25 13.02 0.55
C GLN A 224 1.09 13.49 -0.63
N GLN A 225 2.04 14.41 -0.40
CA GLN A 225 2.89 14.96 -1.46
C GLN A 225 3.76 13.87 -2.12
N SER A 226 4.33 12.97 -1.34
CA SER A 226 5.11 11.84 -1.88
C SER A 226 4.22 10.88 -2.68
N PHE A 227 3.05 10.52 -2.14
CA PHE A 227 2.09 9.65 -2.81
C PHE A 227 1.61 10.22 -4.14
N GLU A 228 1.15 11.48 -4.17
CA GLU A 228 0.66 12.12 -5.40
C GLU A 228 1.75 12.19 -6.48
N ARG A 229 3.00 12.45 -6.08
CA ARG A 229 4.15 12.38 -7.00
C ARG A 229 4.31 10.98 -7.59
N ARG A 230 4.32 9.94 -6.76
CA ARG A 230 4.47 8.54 -7.20
C ARG A 230 3.28 8.06 -8.03
N LEU A 231 2.05 8.40 -7.65
CA LEU A 231 0.84 8.00 -8.39
C LEU A 231 0.86 8.58 -9.81
N ARG A 232 1.31 9.82 -10.00
CA ARG A 232 1.48 10.40 -11.35
C ARG A 232 2.46 9.59 -12.20
N HIS A 233 3.57 9.14 -11.63
CA HIS A 233 4.54 8.29 -12.33
C HIS A 233 3.95 6.92 -12.67
N VAL A 234 3.28 6.29 -11.70
CA VAL A 234 2.58 5.01 -11.87
C VAL A 234 1.56 5.08 -13.00
N ARG A 235 0.75 6.14 -13.09
CA ARG A 235 -0.27 6.29 -14.14
C ARG A 235 0.35 6.47 -15.52
N ASN A 236 1.46 7.21 -15.62
CA ASN A 236 2.08 7.58 -16.89
C ASN A 236 3.12 6.57 -17.42
N ALA A 237 3.53 5.58 -16.63
CA ALA A 237 4.54 4.62 -17.06
C ALA A 237 4.01 3.63 -18.14
N PRO A 238 4.87 3.12 -19.05
CA PRO A 238 4.47 2.26 -20.16
C PRO A 238 3.71 1.00 -19.70
N ARG A 239 2.56 0.71 -20.32
CA ARG A 239 1.72 -0.47 -20.02
C ARG A 239 1.95 -1.59 -21.03
N PRO A 240 1.68 -2.87 -20.66
CA PRO A 240 1.54 -3.94 -21.65
C PRO A 240 0.50 -3.54 -22.70
N ALA A 241 0.66 -4.00 -23.94
CA ALA A 241 -0.43 -3.93 -24.90
C ALA A 241 -1.63 -4.67 -24.28
N SER A 242 -2.84 -4.10 -24.37
CA SER A 242 -4.06 -4.78 -23.92
C SER A 242 -4.07 -6.19 -24.51
N SER A 243 -4.08 -7.22 -23.67
CA SER A 243 -4.66 -8.50 -24.09
C SER A 243 -6.06 -8.18 -24.64
N ALA A 244 -6.48 -8.86 -25.71
CA ALA A 244 -7.76 -8.60 -26.35
C ALA A 244 -8.85 -8.44 -25.29
N LYS A 245 -9.54 -7.29 -25.28
CA LYS A 245 -10.62 -7.04 -24.32
C LYS A 245 -11.60 -8.20 -24.41
N LEU A 246 -11.92 -8.82 -23.27
CA LEU A 246 -13.11 -9.67 -23.20
C LEU A 246 -14.29 -8.83 -23.73
N PRO A 247 -15.16 -9.40 -24.58
CA PRO A 247 -16.33 -8.69 -25.07
C PRO A 247 -17.10 -8.06 -23.90
N LYS A 248 -17.58 -6.81 -24.03
CA LYS A 248 -18.27 -6.09 -22.93
C LYS A 248 -19.37 -6.91 -22.24
N ALA A 249 -20.04 -7.78 -22.99
CA ALA A 249 -21.03 -8.72 -22.47
C ALA A 249 -20.44 -9.74 -21.46
N ALA A 250 -19.25 -10.27 -21.73
CA ALA A 250 -18.55 -11.20 -20.85
C ALA A 250 -18.09 -10.53 -19.54
N SER A 251 -17.55 -9.31 -19.60
CA SER A 251 -17.12 -8.56 -18.40
C SER A 251 -18.28 -8.12 -17.50
N LYS A 252 -19.46 -7.84 -18.07
CA LYS A 252 -20.67 -7.58 -17.28
C LYS A 252 -21.14 -8.84 -16.55
N ARG A 253 -21.18 -9.98 -17.26
CA ARG A 253 -21.61 -11.27 -16.73
C ARG A 253 -20.68 -11.82 -15.63
N LEU A 254 -19.37 -11.66 -15.80
CA LEU A 254 -18.37 -12.00 -14.77
C LEU A 254 -18.60 -11.23 -13.45
N ARG A 255 -18.97 -9.95 -13.53
CA ARG A 255 -19.32 -9.14 -12.34
C ARG A 255 -20.61 -9.61 -11.69
N GLU A 256 -21.69 -9.73 -12.46
CA GLU A 256 -23.00 -10.17 -11.95
C GLU A 256 -22.89 -11.51 -11.22
N LEU A 257 -22.09 -12.44 -11.74
CA LEU A 257 -21.85 -13.70 -11.07
C LEU A 257 -20.95 -13.54 -9.84
N ARG A 258 -19.83 -12.82 -9.91
CA ARG A 258 -18.97 -12.59 -8.73
C ARG A 258 -19.78 -12.01 -7.56
N ASP A 259 -20.64 -11.05 -7.85
CA ASP A 259 -21.51 -10.40 -6.86
C ASP A 259 -22.57 -11.38 -6.34
N THR A 260 -23.09 -12.26 -7.21
CA THR A 260 -24.01 -13.33 -6.82
C THR A 260 -23.35 -14.36 -5.91
N CYS A 261 -22.16 -14.84 -6.27
CA CYS A 261 -21.38 -15.81 -5.47
C CYS A 261 -20.99 -15.24 -4.11
N SER A 262 -20.61 -13.95 -4.06
CA SER A 262 -20.22 -13.28 -2.82
C SER A 262 -21.38 -13.06 -1.86
N ALA A 263 -22.62 -13.12 -2.36
CA ALA A 263 -23.85 -12.97 -1.59
C ALA A 263 -24.44 -14.30 -1.10
N LEU A 264 -23.84 -15.45 -1.45
CA LEU A 264 -24.33 -16.76 -1.02
C LEU A 264 -23.89 -17.11 0.43
N PRO A 265 -24.76 -17.73 1.24
CA PRO A 265 -24.38 -18.35 2.50
C PRO A 265 -23.29 -19.42 2.33
N LEU A 266 -22.46 -19.65 3.36
CA LEU A 266 -21.37 -20.64 3.33
C LEU A 266 -21.82 -22.08 3.03
N THR A 267 -23.06 -22.43 3.36
CA THR A 267 -23.67 -23.73 3.02
C THR A 267 -23.85 -23.91 1.51
N ASP A 268 -24.04 -22.82 0.78
CA ASP A 268 -24.38 -22.83 -0.64
C ASP A 268 -23.12 -22.67 -1.51
N ALA A 269 -22.05 -22.12 -0.94
CA ALA A 269 -20.73 -22.09 -1.58
C ALA A 269 -20.13 -23.49 -1.80
N ALA A 270 -20.46 -24.46 -0.95
CA ALA A 270 -20.11 -25.87 -1.15
C ALA A 270 -20.79 -26.47 -2.39
N VAL A 271 -22.04 -26.09 -2.65
CA VAL A 271 -22.81 -26.51 -3.83
C VAL A 271 -22.18 -26.00 -5.13
N MET A 272 -21.59 -24.79 -5.13
CA MET A 272 -20.87 -24.27 -6.31
C MET A 272 -19.65 -25.11 -6.69
N VAL A 273 -18.92 -25.59 -5.69
CA VAL A 273 -17.75 -26.44 -5.88
C VAL A 273 -18.15 -27.80 -6.47
N ASP A 274 -19.30 -28.34 -6.05
CA ASP A 274 -19.85 -29.59 -6.58
C ASP A 274 -20.34 -29.42 -8.03
N ILE A 275 -21.01 -28.30 -8.35
CA ILE A 275 -21.46 -28.00 -9.72
C ILE A 275 -20.27 -27.91 -10.69
N ILE A 276 -19.19 -27.24 -10.29
CA ILE A 276 -17.98 -27.13 -11.13
C ILE A 276 -17.36 -28.50 -11.38
N GLN A 277 -17.46 -29.43 -10.43
CA GLN A 277 -16.95 -30.79 -10.57
C GLN A 277 -17.85 -31.68 -11.43
N GLU A 278 -19.16 -31.56 -11.30
CA GLU A 278 -20.12 -32.30 -12.14
C GLU A 278 -20.04 -31.89 -13.61
N ALA A 279 -19.80 -30.60 -13.87
CA ALA A 279 -19.71 -30.07 -15.23
C ALA A 279 -18.32 -30.22 -15.87
N CYS A 280 -17.27 -30.54 -15.11
CA CYS A 280 -15.92 -30.79 -15.62
C CYS A 280 -15.49 -32.26 -15.38
N PRO A 281 -15.65 -33.17 -16.38
CA PRO A 281 -15.27 -34.58 -16.25
C PRO A 281 -13.74 -34.77 -16.43
N GLY A 282 -12.96 -34.21 -15.51
CA GLY A 282 -11.49 -34.32 -15.44
C GLY A 282 -10.93 -33.44 -14.31
N PRO A 283 -9.71 -33.68 -13.79
CA PRO A 283 -9.14 -32.88 -12.71
C PRO A 283 -9.05 -31.41 -13.16
N PRO A 284 -9.87 -30.50 -12.61
CA PRO A 284 -10.08 -29.21 -13.25
C PRO A 284 -8.89 -28.29 -12.96
N PRO A 285 -8.31 -27.60 -13.97
CA PRO A 285 -7.30 -26.57 -13.76
C PRO A 285 -7.84 -25.31 -13.06
N ALA A 286 -9.15 -25.29 -12.75
CA ALA A 286 -9.87 -24.19 -12.14
C ALA A 286 -10.23 -24.39 -10.66
N VAL A 287 -10.02 -25.57 -10.06
CA VAL A 287 -10.36 -25.83 -8.65
C VAL A 287 -9.15 -26.36 -7.88
N GLU A 288 -8.58 -25.52 -7.01
CA GLU A 288 -7.51 -25.93 -6.10
C GLU A 288 -8.07 -26.31 -4.74
N ARG A 289 -7.68 -27.48 -4.23
CA ARG A 289 -8.02 -27.94 -2.87
C ARG A 289 -6.79 -27.86 -1.96
N LYS A 290 -6.93 -27.25 -0.79
CA LYS A 290 -5.89 -27.21 0.23
C LYS A 290 -6.47 -27.59 1.59
N ALA A 291 -5.74 -28.40 2.35
CA ALA A 291 -6.09 -28.69 3.73
C ALA A 291 -5.99 -27.40 4.56
N GLY A 292 -7.09 -26.99 5.17
CA GLY A 292 -7.16 -25.90 6.12
C GLY A 292 -6.82 -26.35 7.54
N THR A 293 -6.55 -25.39 8.41
CA THR A 293 -6.32 -25.62 9.84
C THR A 293 -7.58 -26.18 10.50
N GLY A 294 -7.44 -27.27 11.27
CA GLY A 294 -8.57 -27.90 11.99
C GLY A 294 -9.37 -28.94 11.18
N GLY A 295 -8.84 -29.43 10.06
CA GLY A 295 -9.48 -30.49 9.26
C GLY A 295 -10.53 -30.01 8.25
N GLN A 296 -10.72 -28.70 8.13
CA GLN A 296 -11.57 -28.11 7.09
C GLN A 296 -10.86 -28.12 5.73
N MET A 297 -11.57 -28.45 4.65
CA MET A 297 -11.03 -28.38 3.28
C MET A 297 -11.30 -26.99 2.69
N MET A 298 -10.25 -26.26 2.31
CA MET A 298 -10.38 -25.02 1.56
C MET A 298 -10.38 -25.33 0.06
N VAL A 299 -11.34 -24.74 -0.65
CA VAL A 299 -11.47 -24.88 -2.10
C VAL A 299 -11.41 -23.49 -2.73
N ARG A 300 -10.50 -23.31 -3.69
CA ARG A 300 -10.37 -22.07 -4.47
C ARG A 300 -10.79 -22.34 -5.90
N VAL A 301 -11.71 -21.52 -6.41
CA VAL A 301 -12.15 -21.57 -7.81
C VAL A 301 -11.52 -20.40 -8.58
N ASP A 302 -10.82 -20.69 -9.67
CA ASP A 302 -10.30 -19.72 -10.63
C ASP A 302 -11.36 -19.47 -11.72
N LEU A 303 -12.11 -18.37 -11.57
CA LEU A 303 -13.21 -18.01 -12.48
C LEU A 303 -12.71 -17.63 -13.88
N ASP A 304 -11.43 -17.27 -14.04
CA ASP A 304 -10.85 -16.89 -15.34
C ASP A 304 -10.60 -18.11 -16.24
N ARG A 305 -10.76 -19.33 -15.71
CA ARG A 305 -10.59 -20.61 -16.42
C ARG A 305 -11.91 -21.33 -16.69
N ILE A 306 -13.05 -20.68 -16.44
CA ILE A 306 -14.39 -21.22 -16.68
C ILE A 306 -14.80 -20.93 -18.14
N ASP A 307 -15.26 -21.96 -18.86
CA ASP A 307 -15.74 -21.80 -20.25
C ASP A 307 -17.24 -21.40 -20.32
N GLU A 308 -17.72 -21.02 -21.51
CA GLU A 308 -19.10 -20.55 -21.71
C GLU A 308 -20.17 -21.59 -21.33
N LYS A 309 -19.87 -22.90 -21.47
CA LYS A 309 -20.82 -23.98 -21.17
C LYS A 309 -20.98 -24.17 -19.66
N LEU A 310 -19.87 -24.13 -18.94
CA LEU A 310 -19.87 -24.14 -17.48
C LEU A 310 -20.55 -22.88 -16.94
N TRP A 311 -20.52 -21.79 -17.71
CA TRP A 311 -21.12 -20.52 -17.32
C TRP A 311 -22.64 -20.55 -17.24
N ASP A 312 -23.28 -21.02 -18.30
CA ASP A 312 -24.74 -21.09 -18.39
C ASP A 312 -25.32 -22.02 -17.30
N ALA A 313 -24.60 -23.10 -16.98
CA ALA A 313 -24.97 -24.03 -15.91
C ALA A 313 -24.94 -23.37 -14.52
N LEU A 314 -23.91 -22.58 -14.22
CA LEU A 314 -23.79 -21.88 -12.94
C LEU A 314 -24.82 -20.77 -12.79
N ALA A 315 -25.08 -20.01 -13.85
CA ALA A 315 -26.04 -18.90 -13.83
C ALA A 315 -27.50 -19.38 -13.69
N ASP A 316 -27.88 -20.42 -14.44
CA ASP A 316 -29.22 -21.03 -14.35
C ASP A 316 -29.49 -21.60 -12.95
N ARG A 317 -28.48 -22.20 -12.33
CA ARG A 317 -28.61 -22.79 -10.99
C ARG A 317 -28.59 -21.74 -9.88
N ALA A 318 -27.72 -20.73 -9.97
CA ALA A 318 -27.71 -19.61 -9.02
C ALA A 318 -29.06 -18.86 -9.00
N THR A 319 -29.72 -18.75 -10.16
CA THR A 319 -31.07 -18.19 -10.26
C THR A 319 -32.10 -19.09 -9.57
N LYS A 320 -32.02 -20.42 -9.77
CA LYS A 320 -32.91 -21.41 -9.14
C LYS A 320 -32.74 -21.55 -7.62
N MET A 321 -31.59 -21.19 -7.05
CA MET A 321 -31.34 -21.22 -5.61
C MET A 321 -31.88 -19.98 -4.89
N ARG A 322 -32.20 -18.90 -5.62
CA ARG A 322 -32.79 -17.67 -5.08
C ARG A 322 -34.33 -17.69 -5.03
N THR A 323 -34.96 -18.65 -5.71
CA THR A 323 -36.42 -18.88 -5.77
C THR A 323 -36.82 -20.05 -4.91
#